data_AF-A0A524DZ47-F1
#
_entry.id   AF-A0A524DZ47-F1
#
_cell.length_a   1.000
_cell.length_b   1.000
_cell.length_c   1.000
_cell.angle_alpha   90.00
_cell.angle_beta   90.00
_cell.angle_gamma   90.00
#
_symmetry.space_group_name_H-M   'P 1'
#
loop_
_entity.id
_entity.type
_entity.pdbx_description
1 polymer ?
#
loop_
_entity_poly.entity_id
_entity_poly.type
_entity_poly.pdbx_seq_one_letter_code
_entity_poly.pdbx_strand_id
1 'polypeptide(L)'
;MKQALIEHFGNEAVALKVIMDSRVDLVAAVPGIGDRQAVNIVKGAFEYEFGANAYTILRSHDIRRIFESILDIIRGYTNTTYAKDKLVLYFPLPPSKIDVIRERQTYFADAAEMAQGLTDDQKHALRKNLGQIRALFKRIQHQRLDGRVVLTNDDKTFDRLVDERVDKWCPVYILSEDESATDYAQGYDLVMYISPYGVFDDSLDLMENVEILGKDWKVGDVIPEQTVGFYSKNYRVIDAACEIAEIFGSLPLNASVQQFVEGIDFDSLTRVSELLDFIDETGSIAVGVNKELDRFRKAVKAFPTAIAEVEAWLNDEINSRISESEVTLGGQQIISILQSADMDGADAGALRNMLPAEIVETFTTTSREGEDRLVNMLGLTPREADWVTGIISEEISLPVQMVPTRINELEDRLRRLFAEKQFRMIKKIAV
;
A
#
# COMPACT_ATOMS: atom_id res chain seq x y z
N MET A 1 -12.33 -38.70 2.40
CA MET A 1 -13.10 -37.47 2.09
C MET A 1 -13.51 -36.72 3.35
N LYS A 2 -14.36 -37.27 4.24
CA LYS A 2 -14.71 -36.65 5.54
C LYS A 2 -13.45 -36.19 6.31
N GLN A 3 -12.47 -37.09 6.44
CA GLN A 3 -11.19 -36.80 7.10
C GLN A 3 -10.42 -35.64 6.46
N ALA A 4 -10.34 -35.60 5.12
CA ALA A 4 -9.66 -34.52 4.38
C ALA A 4 -10.35 -33.15 4.56
N LEU A 5 -11.69 -33.12 4.63
CA LEU A 5 -12.44 -31.90 4.92
C LEU A 5 -12.18 -31.41 6.34
N ILE A 6 -12.18 -32.32 7.33
CA ILE A 6 -11.90 -31.99 8.73
C ILE A 6 -10.45 -31.51 8.89
N GLU A 7 -9.48 -32.16 8.25
CA GLU A 7 -8.08 -31.76 8.28
C GLU A 7 -7.86 -30.40 7.63
N HIS A 8 -8.51 -30.11 6.50
CA HIS A 8 -8.36 -28.83 5.80
C HIS A 8 -9.02 -27.66 6.56
N PHE A 9 -10.22 -27.87 7.12
CA PHE A 9 -10.97 -26.82 7.82
C PHE A 9 -10.73 -26.81 9.35
N GLY A 10 -9.90 -27.70 9.85
CA GLY A 10 -9.54 -27.85 11.27
C GLY A 10 -10.56 -28.62 12.11
N ASN A 11 -11.87 -28.55 11.81
CA ASN A 11 -12.89 -29.33 12.50
C ASN A 11 -14.15 -29.59 11.66
N GLU A 12 -14.97 -30.54 12.10
CA GLU A 12 -16.21 -30.97 11.42
C GLU A 12 -17.27 -29.87 11.35
N ALA A 13 -17.43 -29.06 12.39
CA ALA A 13 -18.44 -28.00 12.42
C ALA A 13 -18.17 -26.93 11.35
N VAL A 14 -16.91 -26.52 11.19
CA VAL A 14 -16.48 -25.56 10.16
C VAL A 14 -16.65 -26.18 8.77
N ALA A 15 -16.25 -27.44 8.58
CA ALA A 15 -16.42 -28.13 7.31
C ALA A 15 -17.90 -28.22 6.90
N LEU A 16 -18.78 -28.58 7.84
CA LEU A 16 -20.22 -28.65 7.59
C LEU A 16 -20.79 -27.27 7.26
N LYS A 17 -20.39 -26.23 8.01
CA LYS A 17 -20.83 -24.86 7.76
C LYS A 17 -20.44 -24.39 6.35
N VAL A 18 -19.21 -24.64 5.90
CA VAL A 18 -18.76 -24.28 4.55
C VAL A 18 -19.62 -24.95 3.46
N ILE A 19 -19.99 -26.21 3.68
CA ILE A 19 -20.88 -26.96 2.77
C ILE A 19 -22.29 -26.36 2.76
N MET A 20 -22.87 -26.10 3.93
CA MET A 20 -24.22 -25.52 4.07
C MET A 20 -24.30 -24.08 3.54
N ASP A 21 -23.24 -23.29 3.74
CA ASP A 21 -23.10 -21.92 3.20
C ASP A 21 -22.88 -21.91 1.67
N SER A 22 -22.93 -23.07 1.01
CA SER A 22 -22.83 -23.20 -0.45
C SER A 22 -21.49 -22.71 -1.02
N ARG A 23 -20.41 -22.81 -0.25
CA ARG A 23 -19.06 -22.35 -0.63
C ARG A 23 -18.30 -23.42 -1.43
N VAL A 24 -18.74 -23.64 -2.67
CA VAL A 24 -18.15 -24.61 -3.60
C VAL A 24 -16.65 -24.37 -3.81
N ASP A 25 -16.25 -23.10 -3.91
CA ASP A 25 -14.85 -22.67 -4.05
C ASP A 25 -13.96 -23.18 -2.92
N LEU A 26 -14.42 -23.08 -1.67
CA LEU A 26 -13.69 -23.55 -0.51
C LEU A 26 -13.62 -25.08 -0.46
N VAL A 27 -14.71 -25.75 -0.81
CA VAL A 27 -14.74 -27.22 -0.86
C VAL A 27 -13.81 -27.76 -1.96
N ALA A 28 -13.71 -27.07 -3.10
CA ALA A 28 -12.80 -27.43 -4.19
C ALA A 28 -11.32 -27.17 -3.86
N ALA A 29 -11.01 -26.26 -2.92
CA ALA A 29 -9.65 -26.01 -2.47
C ALA A 29 -9.07 -27.14 -1.57
N VAL A 30 -9.92 -28.07 -1.13
CA VAL A 30 -9.50 -29.20 -0.28
C VAL A 30 -8.67 -30.18 -1.12
N PRO A 31 -7.45 -30.53 -0.69
CA PRO A 31 -6.60 -31.46 -1.42
C PRO A 31 -7.33 -32.78 -1.74
N GLY A 32 -7.35 -33.15 -3.03
CA GLY A 32 -8.01 -34.37 -3.51
C GLY A 32 -9.50 -34.23 -3.81
N ILE A 33 -10.09 -33.03 -3.69
CA ILE A 33 -11.46 -32.73 -4.13
C ILE A 33 -11.39 -31.81 -5.35
N GLY A 34 -11.79 -32.29 -6.53
CA GLY A 34 -11.90 -31.43 -7.72
C GLY A 34 -13.23 -30.66 -7.77
N ASP A 35 -13.30 -29.62 -8.61
CA ASP A 35 -14.48 -28.73 -8.73
C ASP A 35 -15.81 -29.49 -8.89
N ARG A 36 -15.85 -30.48 -9.78
CA ARG A 36 -17.06 -31.29 -10.02
C ARG A 36 -17.48 -32.07 -8.77
N GLN A 37 -16.51 -32.53 -7.99
CA GLN A 37 -16.77 -33.27 -6.76
C GLN A 37 -17.24 -32.33 -5.65
N ALA A 38 -16.65 -31.14 -5.54
CA ALA A 38 -17.09 -30.10 -4.62
C ALA A 38 -18.55 -29.69 -4.88
N VAL A 39 -18.91 -29.43 -6.14
CA VAL A 39 -20.29 -29.16 -6.55
C VAL A 39 -21.23 -30.27 -6.13
N ASN A 40 -20.87 -31.55 -6.36
CA ASN A 40 -21.72 -32.68 -5.99
C ASN A 40 -21.91 -32.83 -4.47
N ILE A 41 -20.87 -32.54 -3.67
CA ILE A 41 -20.95 -32.56 -2.20
C ILE A 41 -21.94 -31.49 -1.72
N VAL A 42 -21.75 -30.24 -2.18
CA VAL A 42 -22.61 -29.11 -1.79
C VAL A 42 -24.04 -29.33 -2.27
N LYS A 43 -24.22 -29.79 -3.52
CA LYS A 43 -25.53 -30.14 -4.06
C LYS A 43 -26.21 -31.25 -3.28
N GLY A 44 -25.49 -32.29 -2.87
CA GLY A 44 -26.03 -33.38 -2.06
C GLY A 44 -26.51 -32.90 -0.68
N ALA A 45 -25.77 -31.99 -0.04
CA ALA A 45 -26.21 -31.36 1.20
C ALA A 45 -27.48 -30.52 1.00
N PHE A 46 -27.55 -29.75 -0.09
CA PHE A 46 -28.73 -28.97 -0.45
C PHE A 46 -29.94 -29.86 -0.76
N GLU A 47 -29.78 -30.95 -1.52
CA GLU A 47 -30.84 -31.92 -1.77
C GLU A 47 -31.36 -32.58 -0.47
N TYR A 48 -30.47 -32.87 0.46
CA TYR A 48 -30.82 -33.40 1.78
C TYR A 48 -31.61 -32.38 2.62
N GLU A 49 -31.15 -31.13 2.70
CA GLU A 49 -31.82 -30.05 3.43
C GLU A 49 -33.22 -29.76 2.89
N PHE A 50 -33.35 -29.70 1.57
CA PHE A 50 -34.66 -29.50 0.93
C PHE A 50 -35.53 -30.75 0.97
N GLY A 51 -34.98 -31.94 1.28
CA GLY A 51 -35.70 -33.21 1.25
C GLY A 51 -36.23 -33.55 -0.15
N ALA A 52 -35.52 -33.11 -1.19
CA ALA A 52 -35.91 -33.26 -2.59
C ALA A 52 -34.67 -33.44 -3.47
N ASN A 53 -34.78 -34.27 -4.51
CA ASN A 53 -33.70 -34.45 -5.48
C ASN A 53 -34.12 -34.00 -6.88
N ALA A 54 -33.15 -33.61 -7.70
CA ALA A 54 -33.40 -33.14 -9.06
C ALA A 54 -34.03 -34.23 -9.95
N TYR A 55 -33.70 -35.49 -9.72
CA TYR A 55 -34.13 -36.63 -10.53
C TYR A 55 -35.62 -36.98 -10.41
N THR A 56 -36.30 -36.48 -9.38
CA THR A 56 -37.74 -36.67 -9.19
C THR A 56 -38.55 -36.01 -10.33
N ILE A 57 -38.06 -34.87 -10.83
CA ILE A 57 -38.64 -34.09 -11.94
C ILE A 57 -37.88 -34.34 -13.24
N LEU A 58 -36.55 -34.31 -13.20
CA LEU A 58 -35.68 -34.52 -14.36
C LEU A 58 -35.51 -36.02 -14.66
N ARG A 59 -36.61 -36.70 -15.03
CA ARG A 59 -36.65 -38.17 -15.14
C ARG A 59 -35.92 -38.72 -16.36
N SER A 60 -36.05 -38.08 -17.52
CA SER A 60 -35.40 -38.54 -18.76
C SER A 60 -34.05 -37.86 -19.00
N HIS A 61 -33.19 -38.53 -19.77
CA HIS A 61 -31.91 -37.97 -20.20
C HIS A 61 -32.10 -36.67 -21.00
N ASP A 62 -33.08 -36.61 -21.90
CA ASP A 62 -33.33 -35.43 -22.73
C ASP A 62 -33.76 -34.22 -21.89
N ILE A 63 -34.61 -34.41 -20.88
CA ILE A 63 -35.03 -33.34 -19.99
C ILE A 63 -33.85 -32.84 -19.15
N ARG A 64 -32.97 -33.73 -18.68
CA ARG A 64 -31.74 -33.34 -17.98
C ARG A 64 -30.84 -32.49 -18.87
N ARG A 65 -30.62 -32.91 -20.11
CA ARG A 65 -29.80 -32.18 -21.08
C ARG A 65 -30.37 -30.79 -21.39
N ILE A 66 -31.69 -30.68 -21.55
CA ILE A 66 -32.37 -29.39 -21.74
C ILE A 66 -32.17 -28.50 -20.51
N PHE A 67 -32.38 -29.04 -19.31
CA PHE A 67 -32.19 -28.31 -18.05
C PHE A 67 -30.75 -27.82 -17.88
N GLU A 68 -29.76 -28.68 -18.10
CA GLU A 68 -28.34 -28.33 -18.07
C GLU A 68 -28.01 -27.22 -19.07
N SER A 69 -28.56 -27.31 -20.29
CA SER A 69 -28.36 -26.29 -21.34
C SER A 69 -28.95 -24.93 -20.94
N ILE A 70 -30.15 -24.91 -20.35
CA ILE A 70 -30.79 -23.69 -19.84
C ILE A 70 -29.96 -23.10 -18.70
N LEU A 71 -29.52 -23.94 -17.77
CA LEU A 71 -28.74 -23.52 -16.62
C LEU A 71 -27.39 -22.91 -17.06
N ASP A 72 -26.74 -23.50 -18.06
CA ASP A 72 -25.49 -22.98 -18.62
C ASP A 72 -25.68 -21.63 -19.31
N ILE A 73 -26.81 -21.40 -19.99
CA ILE A 73 -27.15 -20.08 -20.54
C ILE A 73 -27.27 -19.05 -19.41
N ILE A 74 -28.03 -19.36 -18.35
CA ILE A 74 -28.22 -18.44 -17.20
C ILE A 74 -26.88 -18.14 -16.53
N ARG A 75 -26.05 -19.18 -16.31
CA ARG A 75 -24.68 -19.06 -15.76
C ARG A 75 -23.77 -18.20 -16.63
N GLY A 76 -24.01 -18.11 -17.94
CA GLY A 76 -23.26 -17.23 -18.84
C GLY A 76 -23.42 -15.74 -18.52
N TYR A 77 -24.49 -15.35 -17.81
CA TYR A 77 -24.75 -13.96 -17.44
C TYR A 77 -24.21 -13.56 -16.06
N THR A 78 -23.68 -14.50 -15.28
CA THR A 78 -23.13 -14.18 -13.95
C THR A 78 -21.73 -13.58 -14.04
N ASN A 79 -21.46 -12.56 -13.24
CA ASN A 79 -20.17 -11.86 -13.22
C ASN A 79 -19.10 -12.51 -12.32
N THR A 80 -19.49 -13.36 -11.36
CA THR A 80 -18.57 -13.99 -10.41
C THR A 80 -18.63 -15.51 -10.48
N THR A 81 -17.50 -16.18 -10.26
CA THR A 81 -17.43 -17.66 -10.19
C THR A 81 -18.33 -18.20 -9.09
N TYR A 82 -18.39 -17.51 -7.94
CA TYR A 82 -19.31 -17.87 -6.85
C TYR A 82 -20.78 -17.89 -7.28
N ALA A 83 -21.25 -16.85 -8.00
CA ALA A 83 -22.62 -16.84 -8.52
C ALA A 83 -22.84 -17.96 -9.55
N LYS A 84 -21.86 -18.19 -10.42
CA LYS A 84 -21.88 -19.27 -11.42
C LYS A 84 -22.02 -20.66 -10.79
N ASP A 85 -21.35 -20.90 -9.68
CA ASP A 85 -21.37 -22.18 -8.96
C ASP A 85 -22.62 -22.31 -8.09
N LYS A 86 -23.06 -21.23 -7.45
CA LYS A 86 -24.30 -21.20 -6.67
C LYS A 86 -25.54 -21.53 -7.52
N LEU A 87 -25.55 -21.10 -8.78
CA LEU A 87 -26.62 -21.48 -9.72
C LEU A 87 -26.68 -23.00 -9.97
N VAL A 88 -25.59 -23.75 -9.85
CA VAL A 88 -25.60 -25.21 -10.01
C VAL A 88 -26.39 -25.92 -8.90
N LEU A 89 -26.58 -25.25 -7.77
CA LEU A 89 -27.38 -25.75 -6.65
C LEU A 89 -28.88 -25.61 -6.90
N TYR A 90 -29.30 -24.80 -7.87
CA TYR A 90 -30.68 -24.73 -8.27
C TYR A 90 -31.04 -25.98 -9.07
N PHE A 91 -32.10 -26.66 -8.63
CA PHE A 91 -32.72 -27.75 -9.36
C PHE A 91 -34.24 -27.66 -9.27
N PRO A 92 -34.97 -28.30 -10.20
CA PRO A 92 -36.43 -28.29 -10.17
C PRO A 92 -36.95 -29.02 -8.93
N LEU A 93 -37.81 -28.35 -8.18
CA LEU A 93 -38.42 -28.90 -6.97
C LEU A 93 -39.75 -29.61 -7.28
N PRO A 94 -40.11 -30.65 -6.52
CA PRO A 94 -41.40 -31.32 -6.66
C PRO A 94 -42.57 -30.44 -6.19
N PRO A 95 -43.82 -30.75 -6.61
CA PRO A 95 -45.02 -30.01 -6.18
C PRO A 95 -45.21 -29.92 -4.66
N SER A 96 -44.65 -30.87 -3.88
CA SER A 96 -44.65 -30.83 -2.42
C SER A 96 -43.86 -29.65 -1.82
N LYS A 97 -43.12 -28.90 -2.63
CA LYS A 97 -42.36 -27.70 -2.26
C LYS A 97 -42.89 -26.45 -2.97
N ILE A 98 -44.20 -26.40 -3.24
CA ILE A 98 -44.84 -25.32 -4.00
C ILE A 98 -44.58 -23.92 -3.43
N ASP A 99 -44.49 -23.79 -2.10
CA ASP A 99 -44.25 -22.50 -1.46
C ASP A 99 -42.86 -21.95 -1.81
N VAL A 100 -41.83 -22.80 -1.75
CA VAL A 100 -40.44 -22.45 -2.16
C VAL A 100 -40.37 -22.14 -3.65
N ILE A 101 -41.13 -22.88 -4.48
CA ILE A 101 -41.19 -22.62 -5.93
C ILE A 101 -41.75 -21.22 -6.18
N ARG A 102 -42.86 -20.87 -5.51
CA ARG A 102 -43.50 -19.55 -5.64
C ARG A 102 -42.60 -18.44 -5.14
N GLU A 103 -41.96 -18.62 -3.99
CA GLU A 103 -40.97 -17.66 -3.44
C GLU A 103 -39.86 -17.37 -4.45
N ARG A 104 -39.24 -18.42 -5.03
CA ARG A 104 -38.20 -18.25 -6.06
C ARG A 104 -38.75 -17.57 -7.31
N GLN A 105 -39.95 -17.93 -7.76
CA GLN A 105 -40.58 -17.30 -8.92
C GLN A 105 -40.82 -15.80 -8.69
N THR A 106 -41.29 -15.40 -7.50
CA THR A 106 -41.44 -14.00 -7.12
C THR A 106 -40.09 -13.30 -7.13
N TYR A 107 -39.07 -13.85 -6.46
CA TYR A 107 -37.73 -13.24 -6.42
C TYR A 107 -37.15 -12.99 -7.83
N PHE A 108 -37.23 -13.97 -8.73
CA PHE A 108 -36.71 -13.82 -10.09
C PHE A 108 -37.58 -12.90 -10.97
N ALA A 109 -38.90 -12.83 -10.72
CA ALA A 109 -39.78 -11.88 -11.40
C ALA A 109 -39.43 -10.44 -11.01
N ASP A 110 -39.30 -10.18 -9.71
CA ASP A 110 -38.87 -8.89 -9.16
C ASP A 110 -37.49 -8.49 -9.72
N ALA A 111 -36.52 -9.41 -9.74
CA ALA A 111 -35.19 -9.13 -10.28
C ALA A 111 -35.22 -8.80 -11.79
N ALA A 112 -36.08 -9.50 -12.55
CA ALA A 112 -36.25 -9.23 -13.98
C ALA A 112 -36.92 -7.88 -14.25
N GLU A 113 -37.93 -7.52 -13.47
CA GLU A 113 -38.59 -6.21 -13.53
C GLU A 113 -37.60 -5.08 -13.22
N MET A 114 -36.84 -5.21 -12.13
CA MET A 114 -35.79 -4.24 -11.78
C MET A 114 -34.78 -4.08 -12.92
N ALA A 115 -34.28 -5.20 -13.46
CA ALA A 115 -33.29 -5.17 -14.54
C ALA A 115 -33.82 -4.53 -15.83
N GLN A 116 -35.12 -4.65 -16.12
CA GLN A 116 -35.76 -3.98 -17.26
C GLN A 116 -35.84 -2.46 -17.06
N GLY A 117 -36.00 -1.99 -15.81
CA GLY A 117 -36.06 -0.58 -15.46
C GLY A 117 -34.70 0.14 -15.46
N LEU A 118 -33.58 -0.57 -15.63
CA LEU A 118 -32.25 0.03 -15.60
C LEU A 118 -31.93 0.80 -16.87
N THR A 119 -31.29 1.96 -16.71
CA THR A 119 -30.64 2.68 -17.82
C THR A 119 -29.43 1.90 -18.35
N ASP A 120 -28.98 2.21 -19.56
CA ASP A 120 -27.80 1.56 -20.13
C ASP A 120 -26.53 1.89 -19.34
N ASP A 121 -26.44 3.10 -18.78
CA ASP A 121 -25.33 3.50 -17.89
C ASP A 121 -25.33 2.67 -16.60
N GLN A 122 -26.50 2.49 -15.96
CA GLN A 122 -26.62 1.65 -14.76
C GLN A 122 -26.25 0.19 -15.06
N LYS A 123 -26.70 -0.35 -16.20
CA LYS A 123 -26.34 -1.72 -16.63
C LYS A 123 -24.84 -1.85 -16.84
N HIS A 124 -24.20 -0.86 -17.48
CA HIS A 124 -22.77 -0.87 -17.72
C HIS A 124 -21.99 -0.81 -16.40
N ALA A 125 -22.35 0.11 -15.51
CA ALA A 125 -21.71 0.28 -14.20
C ALA A 125 -21.84 -0.98 -13.33
N LEU A 126 -23.04 -1.56 -13.22
CA LEU A 126 -23.25 -2.82 -12.49
C LEU A 126 -22.41 -3.96 -13.07
N ARG A 127 -22.37 -4.12 -14.39
CA ARG A 127 -21.55 -5.18 -15.02
C ARG A 127 -20.06 -4.98 -14.76
N LYS A 128 -19.56 -3.75 -14.93
CA LYS A 128 -18.16 -3.39 -14.64
C LYS A 128 -17.80 -3.77 -13.21
N ASN A 129 -18.59 -3.30 -12.24
CA ASN A 129 -18.24 -3.42 -10.83
C ASN A 129 -18.47 -4.82 -10.28
N LEU A 130 -19.58 -5.48 -10.64
CA LEU A 130 -19.82 -6.88 -10.25
C LEU A 130 -18.75 -7.82 -10.83
N GLY A 131 -18.15 -7.47 -11.98
CA GLY A 131 -17.02 -8.21 -12.56
C GLY A 131 -15.73 -8.10 -11.74
N GLN A 132 -15.58 -7.07 -10.90
CA GLN A 132 -14.42 -6.91 -10.01
C GLN A 132 -14.63 -7.58 -8.64
N ILE A 133 -15.89 -7.91 -8.30
CA ILE A 133 -16.20 -8.55 -7.01
C ILE A 133 -15.62 -9.96 -6.95
N ARG A 134 -14.80 -10.18 -5.92
CA ARG A 134 -14.18 -11.46 -5.59
C ARG A 134 -14.03 -11.58 -4.08
N ALA A 135 -13.65 -12.78 -3.61
CA ALA A 135 -13.37 -12.98 -2.19
C ALA A 135 -12.21 -12.07 -1.75
N LEU A 136 -12.34 -11.46 -0.57
CA LEU A 136 -11.28 -10.64 0.01
C LEU A 136 -10.08 -11.51 0.39
N PHE A 137 -8.89 -11.02 0.08
CA PHE A 137 -7.63 -11.57 0.57
C PHE A 137 -7.52 -11.30 2.06
N LYS A 138 -7.77 -12.32 2.88
CA LYS A 138 -7.71 -12.22 4.35
C LYS A 138 -6.28 -12.26 4.92
N ARG A 139 -5.32 -12.79 4.16
CA ARG A 139 -3.92 -12.89 4.57
C ARG A 139 -3.13 -11.83 3.86
N ILE A 140 -2.63 -10.86 4.62
CA ILE A 140 -1.74 -9.82 4.14
C ILE A 140 -0.33 -10.42 4.15
N GLN A 141 0.42 -10.25 3.06
CA GLN A 141 1.84 -10.54 3.08
C GLN A 141 2.54 -9.39 3.80
N HIS A 142 3.35 -9.69 4.81
CA HIS A 142 4.13 -8.68 5.51
C HIS A 142 5.10 -8.04 4.51
N GLN A 143 4.94 -6.75 4.24
CA GLN A 143 5.93 -5.97 3.53
C GLN A 143 6.89 -5.42 4.57
N ARG A 144 8.18 -5.73 4.43
CA ARG A 144 9.18 -5.20 5.35
C ARG A 144 9.26 -3.67 5.24
N LEU A 145 9.32 -3.04 6.40
CA LEU A 145 9.49 -1.60 6.57
C LEU A 145 10.98 -1.35 6.87
N ASP A 146 11.81 -1.37 5.83
CA ASP A 146 13.27 -1.44 5.97
C ASP A 146 13.89 -0.25 6.73
N GLY A 147 13.24 0.92 6.70
CA GLY A 147 13.68 2.13 7.42
C GLY A 147 13.09 2.32 8.82
N ARG A 148 12.29 1.37 9.35
CA ARG A 148 11.65 1.48 10.68
C ARG A 148 12.30 0.53 11.68
N VAL A 149 12.41 0.96 12.94
CA VAL A 149 12.78 0.11 14.07
C VAL A 149 11.85 0.34 15.25
N VAL A 150 11.59 -0.71 16.04
CA VAL A 150 10.87 -0.62 17.31
C VAL A 150 11.83 -0.91 18.45
N LEU A 151 11.88 -0.01 19.42
CA LEU A 151 12.73 -0.09 20.60
C LEU A 151 11.86 -0.12 21.85
N THR A 152 12.28 -0.88 22.84
CA THR A 152 11.67 -0.86 24.19
C THR A 152 12.72 -1.18 25.24
N ASN A 153 12.49 -0.78 26.48
CA ASN A 153 13.30 -1.14 27.65
C ASN A 153 12.60 -2.17 28.56
N ASP A 154 11.50 -2.76 28.11
CA ASP A 154 10.68 -3.68 28.88
C ASP A 154 10.54 -5.04 28.18
N ASP A 155 11.01 -6.10 28.84
CA ASP A 155 10.98 -7.48 28.32
C ASP A 155 9.55 -7.91 27.93
N LYS A 156 8.54 -7.53 28.74
CA LYS A 156 7.15 -7.92 28.47
C LYS A 156 6.61 -7.27 27.21
N THR A 157 7.01 -6.02 26.95
CA THR A 157 6.67 -5.30 25.73
C THR A 157 7.35 -5.94 24.53
N PHE A 158 8.63 -6.31 24.65
CA PHE A 158 9.34 -7.04 23.61
C PHE A 158 8.64 -8.37 23.26
N ASP A 159 8.34 -9.19 24.27
CA ASP A 159 7.65 -10.48 24.08
C ASP A 159 6.30 -10.29 23.39
N ARG A 160 5.51 -9.28 23.82
CA ARG A 160 4.24 -8.94 23.19
C ARG A 160 4.38 -8.56 21.72
N LEU A 161 5.41 -7.78 21.36
CA LEU A 161 5.66 -7.39 19.96
C LEU A 161 6.01 -8.60 19.09
N VAL A 162 6.79 -9.55 19.63
CA VAL A 162 7.16 -10.79 18.92
C VAL A 162 5.95 -11.71 18.76
N ASP A 163 5.13 -11.89 19.81
CA ASP A 163 3.92 -12.70 19.78
C ASP A 163 2.91 -12.17 18.75
N GLU A 164 2.77 -10.85 18.65
CA GLU A 164 1.93 -10.15 17.66
C GLU A 164 2.60 -10.05 16.27
N ARG A 165 3.80 -10.63 16.10
CA ARG A 165 4.56 -10.70 14.85
C ARG A 165 4.99 -9.36 14.26
N VAL A 166 5.18 -8.35 15.11
CA VAL A 166 5.74 -7.04 14.72
C VAL A 166 7.12 -7.21 14.09
N ASP A 167 7.92 -8.18 14.58
CA ASP A 167 9.24 -8.55 14.07
C ASP A 167 9.25 -8.96 12.58
N LYS A 168 8.10 -9.34 12.02
CA LYS A 168 7.96 -9.65 10.59
C LYS A 168 7.88 -8.41 9.70
N TRP A 169 7.55 -7.25 10.26
CA TRP A 169 7.44 -5.99 9.54
C TRP A 169 8.70 -5.16 9.67
N CYS A 170 9.25 -5.02 10.86
CA CYS A 170 10.46 -4.26 11.13
C CYS A 170 11.27 -4.90 12.27
N PRO A 171 12.58 -4.59 12.39
CA PRO A 171 13.37 -4.99 13.54
C PRO A 171 12.76 -4.47 14.85
N VAL A 172 12.78 -5.35 15.86
CA VAL A 172 12.36 -5.04 17.23
C VAL A 172 13.56 -5.33 18.14
N TYR A 173 13.96 -4.37 18.96
CA TYR A 173 15.06 -4.52 19.90
C TYR A 173 14.64 -4.14 21.31
N ILE A 174 15.22 -4.84 22.29
CA ILE A 174 15.24 -4.40 23.66
C ILE A 174 16.54 -3.65 23.91
N LEU A 175 16.47 -2.45 24.46
CA LEU A 175 17.64 -1.65 24.77
C LEU A 175 18.25 -2.08 26.09
N SER A 176 19.55 -2.32 26.06
CA SER A 176 20.37 -2.52 27.25
C SER A 176 20.68 -1.19 27.94
N GLU A 177 21.10 -1.20 29.21
CA GLU A 177 21.42 0.03 29.96
C GLU A 177 22.49 0.92 29.30
N ASP A 178 23.36 0.33 28.48
CA ASP A 178 24.47 1.01 27.80
C ASP A 178 24.11 1.50 26.38
N GLU A 179 22.94 1.14 25.85
CA GLU A 179 22.53 1.47 24.47
C GLU A 179 21.66 2.73 24.44
N SER A 180 21.99 3.66 23.54
CA SER A 180 21.20 4.87 23.35
C SER A 180 20.21 4.75 22.20
N ALA A 181 18.93 5.03 22.47
CA ALA A 181 17.91 5.15 21.43
C ALA A 181 18.24 6.26 20.41
N THR A 182 19.07 7.25 20.79
CA THR A 182 19.52 8.30 19.86
C THR A 182 20.36 7.77 18.71
N ASP A 183 21.14 6.72 18.95
CA ASP A 183 22.03 6.14 17.94
C ASP A 183 21.20 5.42 16.87
N TYR A 184 20.12 4.77 17.29
CA TYR A 184 19.13 4.20 16.36
C TYR A 184 18.40 5.28 15.57
N ALA A 185 18.09 6.43 16.17
CA ALA A 185 17.48 7.55 15.45
C ALA A 185 18.40 8.13 14.36
N GLN A 186 19.71 7.94 14.46
CA GLN A 186 20.65 8.26 13.39
C GLN A 186 20.70 7.18 12.29
N GLY A 187 20.48 5.91 12.63
CA GLY A 187 20.53 4.80 11.68
C GLY A 187 19.24 4.48 10.93
N TYR A 188 18.08 4.94 11.43
CA TYR A 188 16.75 4.59 10.91
C TYR A 188 15.95 5.83 10.47
N ASP A 189 15.07 5.64 9.48
CA ASP A 189 14.16 6.68 8.99
C ASP A 189 13.05 6.99 10.00
N LEU A 190 12.62 5.98 10.78
CA LEU A 190 11.63 6.13 11.84
C LEU A 190 11.91 5.16 13.00
N VAL A 191 11.95 5.70 14.22
CA VAL A 191 12.11 4.94 15.46
C VAL A 191 10.82 4.98 16.25
N MET A 192 10.28 3.81 16.58
CA MET A 192 9.15 3.68 17.49
C MET A 192 9.68 3.30 18.86
N TYR A 193 9.60 4.22 19.84
CA TYR A 193 10.08 3.96 21.19
C TYR A 193 8.91 3.66 22.12
N ILE A 194 8.82 2.44 22.64
CA ILE A 194 7.73 2.02 23.52
C ILE A 194 8.22 1.97 24.97
N SER A 195 7.70 2.87 25.80
CA SER A 195 7.97 2.94 27.24
C SER A 195 6.67 2.90 28.04
N PRO A 196 6.24 1.70 28.48
CA PRO A 196 5.00 1.55 29.26
C PRO A 196 5.01 2.33 30.58
N TYR A 197 6.20 2.61 31.10
CA TYR A 197 6.41 3.33 32.36
C TYR A 197 6.69 4.83 32.17
N GLY A 198 6.81 5.30 30.92
CA GLY A 198 7.07 6.70 30.61
C GLY A 198 8.48 7.17 31.01
N VAL A 199 9.42 6.23 31.13
CA VAL A 199 10.83 6.52 31.43
C VAL A 199 11.63 6.40 30.13
N PHE A 200 12.21 7.51 29.69
CA PHE A 200 13.08 7.61 28.50
C PHE A 200 13.96 8.86 28.60
N ASP A 201 14.95 8.97 27.73
CA ASP A 201 15.83 10.14 27.66
C ASP A 201 15.11 11.32 26.99
N ASP A 202 15.06 12.47 27.66
CA ASP A 202 14.46 13.72 27.17
C ASP A 202 15.06 14.17 25.82
N SER A 203 16.27 13.73 25.48
CA SER A 203 16.88 14.00 24.16
C SER A 203 16.08 13.42 22.98
N LEU A 204 15.27 12.37 23.23
CA LEU A 204 14.39 11.76 22.23
C LEU A 204 13.24 12.66 21.82
N ASP A 205 12.75 13.53 22.70
CA ASP A 205 11.66 14.47 22.39
C ASP A 205 12.11 15.53 21.37
N LEU A 206 13.42 15.73 21.20
CA LEU A 206 14.00 16.66 20.23
C LEU A 206 14.17 16.03 18.84
N MET A 207 14.03 14.71 18.73
CA MET A 207 14.23 13.98 17.48
C MET A 207 12.93 13.95 16.66
N GLU A 208 13.00 14.44 15.42
CA GLU A 208 11.83 14.50 14.54
C GLU A 208 11.35 13.12 14.06
N ASN A 209 12.23 12.10 14.08
CA ASN A 209 11.95 10.75 13.59
C ASN A 209 11.72 9.71 14.70
N VAL A 210 11.43 10.17 15.92
CA VAL A 210 11.11 9.28 17.05
C VAL A 210 9.64 9.47 17.43
N GLU A 211 8.88 8.37 17.45
CA GLU A 211 7.51 8.34 17.99
C GLU A 211 7.53 7.57 19.31
N ILE A 212 7.17 8.26 20.39
CA ILE A 212 7.13 7.68 21.74
C ILE A 212 5.73 7.18 22.06
N LEU A 213 5.64 5.91 22.45
CA LEU A 213 4.39 5.24 22.81
C LEU A 213 4.41 4.86 24.30
N GLY A 214 3.41 5.33 25.04
CA GLY A 214 3.22 5.04 26.46
C GLY A 214 2.50 3.72 26.73
N LYS A 215 1.92 3.61 27.93
CA LYS A 215 1.29 2.38 28.44
C LYS A 215 0.15 1.81 27.58
N ASP A 216 -0.66 2.66 26.97
CA ASP A 216 -1.92 2.27 26.31
C ASP A 216 -1.77 1.97 24.81
N TRP A 217 -0.55 1.66 24.37
CA TRP A 217 -0.24 1.39 22.96
C TRP A 217 -0.90 0.11 22.43
N LYS A 218 -1.28 0.14 21.15
CA LYS A 218 -1.80 -0.98 20.36
C LYS A 218 -0.87 -1.28 19.19
N VAL A 219 -0.95 -2.50 18.66
CA VAL A 219 -0.17 -2.89 17.47
C VAL A 219 -0.43 -1.96 16.28
N GLY A 220 -1.69 -1.50 16.11
CA GLY A 220 -2.05 -0.52 15.08
C GLY A 220 -1.40 0.86 15.26
N ASP A 221 -0.93 1.21 16.47
CA ASP A 221 -0.15 2.43 16.69
C ASP A 221 1.31 2.29 16.24
N VAL A 222 1.81 1.06 16.12
CA VAL A 222 3.20 0.74 15.73
C VAL A 222 3.28 0.41 14.24
N ILE A 223 2.33 -0.38 13.75
CA ILE A 223 2.23 -0.82 12.35
C ILE A 223 0.80 -0.58 11.84
N PRO A 224 0.39 0.69 11.64
CA PRO A 224 -0.88 1.00 11.00
C PRO A 224 -0.95 0.49 9.55
N GLU A 225 0.20 0.21 8.93
CA GLU A 225 0.34 -0.42 7.61
C GLU A 225 -0.29 -1.82 7.56
N GLN A 226 -0.47 -2.49 8.70
CA GLN A 226 -1.20 -3.75 8.73
C GLN A 226 -2.67 -3.55 8.34
N THR A 227 -3.32 -2.50 8.86
CA THR A 227 -4.70 -2.16 8.49
C THR A 227 -4.75 -1.68 7.05
N VAL A 228 -3.90 -0.71 6.68
CA VAL A 228 -3.89 -0.16 5.32
C VAL A 228 -3.55 -1.23 4.27
N GLY A 229 -2.63 -2.14 4.58
CA GLY A 229 -2.24 -3.25 3.71
C GLY A 229 -3.39 -4.21 3.39
N PHE A 230 -4.38 -4.34 4.28
CA PHE A 230 -5.60 -5.11 3.99
C PHE A 230 -6.41 -4.42 2.89
N TYR A 231 -6.64 -3.11 3.04
CA TYR A 231 -7.44 -2.34 2.12
C TYR A 231 -6.74 -2.18 0.77
N SER A 232 -5.44 -1.88 0.74
CA SER A 232 -4.68 -1.77 -0.51
C SER A 232 -4.65 -3.09 -1.29
N LYS A 233 -4.45 -4.23 -0.61
CA LYS A 233 -4.48 -5.54 -1.27
C LYS A 233 -5.85 -5.88 -1.88
N ASN A 234 -6.91 -5.34 -1.29
CA ASN A 234 -8.29 -5.53 -1.71
C ASN A 234 -8.88 -4.32 -2.42
N TYR A 235 -8.06 -3.32 -2.79
CA TYR A 235 -8.51 -1.98 -3.19
C TYR A 235 -9.63 -2.05 -4.23
N ARG A 236 -9.36 -2.68 -5.38
CA ARG A 236 -10.32 -2.81 -6.48
C ARG A 236 -11.63 -3.50 -6.12
N VAL A 237 -11.59 -4.42 -5.15
CA VAL A 237 -12.78 -5.18 -4.74
C VAL A 237 -13.64 -4.34 -3.82
N ILE A 238 -13.00 -3.61 -2.91
CA ILE A 238 -13.66 -2.71 -1.96
C ILE A 238 -14.24 -1.52 -2.72
N ASP A 239 -13.44 -0.89 -3.58
CA ASP A 239 -13.84 0.19 -4.48
C ASP A 239 -15.07 -0.20 -5.32
N ALA A 240 -15.02 -1.34 -6.00
CA ALA A 240 -16.17 -1.85 -6.75
C ALA A 240 -17.40 -2.12 -5.87
N ALA A 241 -17.21 -2.56 -4.62
CA ALA A 241 -18.32 -2.77 -3.69
C ALA A 241 -18.94 -1.43 -3.25
N CYS A 242 -18.12 -0.40 -3.02
CA CYS A 242 -18.57 0.97 -2.75
C CYS A 242 -19.32 1.56 -3.95
N GLU A 243 -18.76 1.48 -5.17
CA GLU A 243 -19.43 1.94 -6.39
C GLU A 243 -20.78 1.22 -6.59
N ILE A 244 -20.85 -0.09 -6.32
CA ILE A 244 -22.12 -0.84 -6.36
C ILE A 244 -23.10 -0.29 -5.33
N ALA A 245 -22.64 -0.02 -4.12
CA ALA A 245 -23.47 0.47 -3.02
C ALA A 245 -24.11 1.83 -3.37
N GLU A 246 -23.34 2.72 -4.00
CA GLU A 246 -23.86 4.00 -4.50
C GLU A 246 -24.92 3.81 -5.59
N ILE A 247 -24.68 2.89 -6.54
CA ILE A 247 -25.64 2.59 -7.61
C ILE A 247 -26.98 2.10 -7.02
N PHE A 248 -26.94 1.28 -5.96
CA PHE A 248 -28.13 0.75 -5.28
C PHE A 248 -29.10 1.84 -4.80
N GLY A 249 -28.60 3.02 -4.40
CA GLY A 249 -29.44 4.16 -4.03
C GLY A 249 -30.29 4.73 -5.17
N SER A 250 -29.97 4.39 -6.42
CA SER A 250 -30.66 4.85 -7.64
C SER A 250 -31.48 3.77 -8.36
N LEU A 251 -31.50 2.54 -7.84
CA LEU A 251 -32.17 1.43 -8.50
C LEU A 251 -33.69 1.48 -8.29
N PRO A 252 -34.49 0.96 -9.23
CA PRO A 252 -35.92 0.74 -9.02
C PRO A 252 -36.15 -0.16 -7.79
N LEU A 253 -36.94 0.33 -6.83
CA LEU A 253 -37.26 -0.40 -5.61
C LEU A 253 -38.44 -1.36 -5.84
N ASN A 254 -38.25 -2.61 -5.43
CA ASN A 254 -39.31 -3.59 -5.25
C ASN A 254 -39.03 -4.40 -3.96
N ALA A 255 -39.93 -5.29 -3.58
CA ALA A 255 -39.85 -6.04 -2.33
C ALA A 255 -38.52 -6.83 -2.19
N SER A 256 -38.10 -7.51 -3.26
CA SER A 256 -36.84 -8.27 -3.27
C SER A 256 -35.60 -7.38 -3.17
N VAL A 257 -35.58 -6.22 -3.84
CA VAL A 257 -34.49 -5.24 -3.73
C VAL A 257 -34.45 -4.64 -2.33
N GLN A 258 -35.59 -4.31 -1.74
CA GLN A 258 -35.66 -3.76 -0.39
C GLN A 258 -35.08 -4.74 0.64
N GLN A 259 -35.46 -6.02 0.58
CA GLN A 259 -34.89 -7.05 1.44
C GLN A 259 -33.36 -7.17 1.30
N PHE A 260 -32.84 -7.00 0.08
CA PHE A 260 -31.41 -7.02 -0.17
C PHE A 260 -30.70 -5.79 0.42
N VAL A 261 -31.27 -4.60 0.24
CA VAL A 261 -30.74 -3.32 0.75
C VAL A 261 -30.72 -3.31 2.28
N GLU A 262 -31.75 -3.84 2.96
CA GLU A 262 -31.79 -3.93 4.42
C GLU A 262 -30.67 -4.80 5.02
N GLY A 263 -30.09 -5.71 4.23
CA GLY A 263 -28.97 -6.55 4.63
C GLY A 263 -27.58 -5.92 4.47
N ILE A 264 -27.49 -4.69 3.94
CA ILE A 264 -26.22 -4.03 3.61
C ILE A 264 -26.07 -2.73 4.38
N ASP A 265 -24.91 -2.56 5.00
CA ASP A 265 -24.53 -1.33 5.70
C ASP A 265 -23.92 -0.32 4.71
N PHE A 266 -24.78 0.44 4.04
CA PHE A 266 -24.36 1.48 3.09
C PHE A 266 -23.57 2.61 3.76
N ASP A 267 -23.92 2.98 5.00
CA ASP A 267 -23.22 4.05 5.73
C ASP A 267 -21.76 3.68 6.01
N SER A 268 -21.49 2.42 6.35
CA SER A 268 -20.12 1.94 6.50
C SER A 268 -19.39 1.86 5.15
N LEU A 269 -20.04 1.46 4.06
CA LEU A 269 -19.42 1.42 2.73
C LEU A 269 -19.05 2.83 2.23
N THR A 270 -19.91 3.82 2.42
CA THR A 270 -19.62 5.22 2.07
C THR A 270 -18.39 5.73 2.83
N ARG A 271 -18.33 5.50 4.15
CA ARG A 271 -17.17 5.88 4.97
C ARG A 271 -15.89 5.18 4.52
N VAL A 272 -15.97 3.89 4.17
CA VAL A 272 -14.83 3.14 3.62
C VAL A 272 -14.40 3.73 2.28
N SER A 273 -15.33 4.13 1.42
CA SER A 273 -15.03 4.79 0.14
C SER A 273 -14.24 6.08 0.35
N GLU A 274 -14.69 6.95 1.24
CA GLU A 274 -14.01 8.21 1.58
C GLU A 274 -12.59 7.95 2.13
N LEU A 275 -12.40 6.91 2.93
CA LEU A 275 -11.09 6.53 3.45
C LEU A 275 -10.17 5.89 2.40
N LEU A 276 -10.76 5.16 1.46
CA LEU A 276 -10.04 4.47 0.39
C LEU A 276 -9.37 5.47 -0.56
N ASP A 277 -10.00 6.64 -0.80
CA ASP A 277 -9.43 7.73 -1.60
C ASP A 277 -8.13 8.30 -1.03
N PHE A 278 -7.86 8.10 0.27
CA PHE A 278 -6.61 8.56 0.87
C PHE A 278 -5.41 7.65 0.61
N ILE A 279 -5.63 6.42 0.13
CA ILE A 279 -4.58 5.43 -0.10
C ILE A 279 -4.56 4.97 -1.56
N ASP A 280 -3.45 4.39 -2.00
CA ASP A 280 -3.35 3.76 -3.31
C ASP A 280 -3.33 2.22 -3.22
N GLU A 281 -3.32 1.55 -4.38
CA GLU A 281 -3.25 0.08 -4.47
C GLU A 281 -1.95 -0.50 -3.84
N THR A 282 -0.94 0.33 -3.56
CA THR A 282 0.31 -0.08 -2.90
C THR A 282 0.23 0.03 -1.37
N GLY A 283 -0.78 0.71 -0.83
CA GLY A 283 -0.91 0.99 0.60
C GLY A 283 -0.14 2.23 1.03
N SER A 284 0.32 3.06 0.08
CA SER A 284 0.85 4.38 0.35
C SER A 284 -0.26 5.42 0.31
N ILE A 285 -0.02 6.59 0.90
CA ILE A 285 -0.94 7.72 0.80
C ILE A 285 -1.04 8.17 -0.66
N ALA A 286 -2.25 8.29 -1.19
CA ALA A 286 -2.49 8.69 -2.57
C ALA A 286 -1.90 10.09 -2.86
N VAL A 287 -1.45 10.30 -4.11
CA VAL A 287 -0.93 11.60 -4.56
C VAL A 287 -2.06 12.63 -4.56
N GLY A 288 -1.80 13.82 -4.04
CA GLY A 288 -2.76 14.92 -3.96
C GLY A 288 -3.45 15.04 -2.59
N VAL A 289 -3.39 14.00 -1.74
CA VAL A 289 -3.96 14.01 -0.39
C VAL A 289 -3.21 14.98 0.52
N ASN A 290 -1.88 14.99 0.43
CA ASN A 290 -1.05 15.90 1.21
C ASN A 290 0.09 16.44 0.34
N LYS A 291 0.01 17.75 0.02
CA LYS A 291 0.98 18.44 -0.84
C LYS A 291 2.40 18.43 -0.27
N GLU A 292 2.54 18.47 1.05
CA GLU A 292 3.84 18.47 1.71
C GLU A 292 4.48 17.07 1.66
N LEU A 293 3.69 16.02 1.92
CA LEU A 293 4.15 14.64 1.75
C LEU A 293 4.56 14.36 0.30
N ASP A 294 3.78 14.83 -0.67
CA ASP A 294 4.11 14.70 -2.09
C ASP A 294 5.39 15.44 -2.48
N ARG A 295 5.67 16.58 -1.83
CA ARG A 295 6.91 17.34 -2.02
C ARG A 295 8.11 16.52 -1.56
N PHE A 296 8.08 15.98 -0.33
CA PHE A 296 9.15 15.13 0.20
C PHE A 296 9.30 13.82 -0.58
N ARG A 297 8.19 13.20 -0.99
CA ARG A 297 8.18 12.02 -1.87
C ARG A 297 8.93 12.27 -3.17
N LYS A 298 8.70 13.44 -3.79
CA LYS A 298 9.42 13.86 -5.00
C LYS A 298 10.88 14.16 -4.71
N ALA A 299 11.18 14.86 -3.62
CA ALA A 299 12.55 15.20 -3.22
C ALA A 299 13.41 13.95 -3.01
N VAL A 300 12.95 12.98 -2.21
CA VAL A 300 13.66 11.71 -1.95
C VAL A 300 13.88 10.93 -3.25
N LYS A 301 12.86 10.86 -4.12
CA LYS A 301 12.98 10.15 -5.41
C LYS A 301 13.93 10.84 -6.39
N ALA A 302 13.94 12.18 -6.41
CA ALA A 302 14.77 12.98 -7.30
C ALA A 302 16.21 13.16 -6.78
N PHE A 303 16.46 12.88 -5.49
CA PHE A 303 17.72 13.19 -4.83
C PHE A 303 18.97 12.68 -5.56
N PRO A 304 19.07 11.37 -5.93
CA PRO A 304 20.28 10.89 -6.61
C PRO A 304 20.50 11.56 -7.97
N THR A 305 19.42 11.81 -8.71
CA THR A 305 19.47 12.52 -10.00
C THR A 305 19.86 13.98 -9.81
N ALA A 306 19.32 14.65 -8.79
CA ALA A 306 19.60 16.05 -8.50
C ALA A 306 21.06 16.29 -8.14
N ILE A 307 21.65 15.42 -7.31
CA ILE A 307 23.08 15.48 -6.98
C ILE A 307 23.95 15.31 -8.23
N ALA A 308 23.68 14.29 -9.05
CA ALA A 308 24.45 14.03 -10.26
C ALA A 308 24.33 15.16 -11.30
N GLU A 309 23.14 15.74 -11.47
CA GLU A 309 22.92 16.87 -12.39
C GLU A 309 23.61 18.16 -11.92
N VAL A 310 23.59 18.43 -10.61
CA VAL A 310 24.27 19.61 -10.03
C VAL A 310 25.78 19.44 -10.13
N GLU A 311 26.32 18.27 -9.83
CA GLU A 311 27.76 17.98 -9.97
C GLU A 311 28.24 18.15 -11.43
N ALA A 312 27.50 17.60 -12.39
CA ALA A 312 27.83 17.76 -13.81
C ALA A 312 27.77 19.23 -14.24
N TRP A 313 26.70 19.94 -13.86
CA TRP A 313 26.54 21.35 -14.19
C TRP A 313 27.63 22.24 -13.57
N LEU A 314 28.00 22.01 -12.31
CA LEU A 314 29.08 22.75 -11.63
C LEU A 314 30.39 22.64 -12.40
N ASN A 315 30.76 21.41 -12.79
CA ASN A 315 31.98 21.16 -13.53
C ASN A 315 31.97 21.84 -14.91
N ASP A 316 30.85 21.79 -15.63
CA ASP A 316 30.72 22.45 -16.93
C ASP A 316 30.76 23.98 -16.81
N GLU A 317 30.02 24.55 -15.86
CA GLU A 317 29.90 25.99 -15.66
C GLU A 317 31.22 26.62 -15.24
N ILE A 318 31.95 25.99 -14.31
CA ILE A 318 33.27 26.48 -13.87
C ILE A 318 34.28 26.40 -15.01
N ASN A 319 34.30 25.30 -15.77
CA ASN A 319 35.18 25.19 -16.93
C ASN A 319 34.88 26.27 -17.98
N SER A 320 33.59 26.58 -18.22
CA SER A 320 33.19 27.63 -19.15
C SER A 320 33.63 29.01 -18.67
N ARG A 321 33.31 29.39 -17.43
CA ARG A 321 33.65 30.72 -16.88
C ARG A 321 35.17 30.95 -16.80
N ILE A 322 35.96 29.94 -16.47
CA ILE A 322 37.43 30.05 -16.46
C ILE A 322 37.99 30.16 -17.88
N SER A 323 37.42 29.45 -18.85
CA SER A 323 37.88 29.49 -20.25
C SER A 323 37.58 30.82 -20.93
N GLU A 324 36.47 31.48 -20.56
CA GLU A 324 36.06 32.79 -21.09
C GLU A 324 36.78 33.97 -20.40
N SER A 325 37.40 33.74 -19.24
CA SER A 325 38.08 34.80 -18.49
C SER A 325 39.45 35.10 -19.09
N GLU A 326 39.66 36.32 -19.60
CA GLU A 326 40.94 36.84 -20.11
C GLU A 326 41.94 37.13 -18.98
N VAL A 327 42.36 36.11 -18.24
CA VAL A 327 43.34 36.25 -17.17
C VAL A 327 44.77 36.17 -17.75
N THR A 328 45.69 36.92 -17.15
CA THR A 328 47.11 37.04 -17.56
C THR A 328 47.89 35.71 -17.57
N LEU A 329 47.39 34.66 -16.92
CA LEU A 329 47.68 33.25 -17.20
C LEU A 329 46.54 32.71 -18.06
N GLY A 330 46.83 32.18 -19.26
CA GLY A 330 45.78 31.64 -20.13
C GLY A 330 44.95 30.59 -19.40
N GLY A 331 43.61 30.70 -19.43
CA GLY A 331 42.69 29.86 -18.64
C GLY A 331 42.96 28.35 -18.74
N GLN A 332 43.48 27.88 -19.87
CA GLN A 332 43.93 26.49 -20.06
C GLN A 332 45.08 26.07 -19.11
N GLN A 333 46.02 26.96 -18.80
CA GLN A 333 47.10 26.68 -17.84
C GLN A 333 46.55 26.53 -16.43
N ILE A 334 45.57 27.35 -16.04
CA ILE A 334 44.95 27.27 -14.71
C ILE A 334 44.16 25.98 -14.54
N ILE A 335 43.40 25.57 -15.56
CA ILE A 335 42.69 24.28 -15.56
C ILE A 335 43.70 23.12 -15.40
N SER A 336 44.82 23.14 -16.13
CA SER A 336 45.85 22.08 -16.03
C SER A 336 46.54 22.03 -14.65
N ILE A 337 46.73 23.18 -14.00
CA ILE A 337 47.26 23.26 -12.63
C ILE A 337 46.25 22.67 -11.63
N LEU A 338 44.96 22.99 -11.76
CA LEU A 338 43.92 22.46 -10.87
C LEU A 338 43.71 20.95 -11.04
N GLN A 339 43.74 20.45 -12.28
CA GLN A 339 43.64 19.02 -12.56
C GLN A 339 44.87 18.22 -12.09
N SER A 340 46.07 18.82 -12.13
CA SER A 340 47.29 18.15 -11.64
C SER A 340 47.43 18.20 -10.12
N ALA A 341 46.95 19.28 -9.48
CA ALA A 341 46.94 19.39 -8.02
C ALA A 341 46.13 18.28 -7.32
N ASP A 342 45.01 17.86 -7.93
CA ASP A 342 44.19 16.74 -7.46
C ASP A 342 44.94 15.39 -7.52
N MET A 343 45.84 15.23 -8.50
CA MET A 343 46.62 13.99 -8.70
C MET A 343 47.82 13.86 -7.76
N ASP A 344 48.45 14.99 -7.37
CA ASP A 344 49.69 15.01 -6.59
C ASP A 344 49.48 15.26 -5.09
N GLY A 345 48.23 15.39 -4.62
CA GLY A 345 47.90 15.55 -3.19
C GLY A 345 48.45 16.84 -2.57
N ALA A 346 48.64 17.89 -3.37
CA ALA A 346 49.11 19.18 -2.91
C ALA A 346 48.05 19.86 -2.03
N ASP A 347 48.47 20.49 -0.92
CA ASP A 347 47.59 21.19 0.02
C ASP A 347 46.76 22.26 -0.72
N ALA A 348 45.46 22.02 -0.88
CA ALA A 348 44.53 22.90 -1.61
C ALA A 348 44.50 24.34 -1.05
N GLY A 349 44.83 24.51 0.24
CA GLY A 349 44.97 25.82 0.88
C GLY A 349 46.12 26.68 0.33
N ALA A 350 47.16 26.08 -0.24
CA ALA A 350 48.27 26.81 -0.86
C ALA A 350 47.90 27.39 -2.24
N LEU A 351 47.02 26.71 -2.98
CA LEU A 351 46.54 27.14 -4.30
C LEU A 351 45.63 28.36 -4.22
N ARG A 352 44.80 28.45 -3.18
CA ARG A 352 43.88 29.58 -2.96
C ARG A 352 44.59 30.94 -2.85
N ASN A 353 45.83 30.94 -2.36
CA ASN A 353 46.67 32.14 -2.26
C ASN A 353 47.45 32.46 -3.54
N MET A 354 47.50 31.53 -4.51
CA MET A 354 48.17 31.70 -5.81
C MET A 354 47.19 31.99 -6.94
N LEU A 355 45.90 31.77 -6.73
CA LEU A 355 44.86 32.02 -7.71
C LEU A 355 44.43 33.50 -7.72
N PRO A 356 44.14 34.07 -8.90
CA PRO A 356 43.51 35.38 -9.01
C PRO A 356 42.19 35.44 -8.24
N ALA A 357 41.89 36.59 -7.62
CA ALA A 357 40.67 36.80 -6.85
C ALA A 357 39.39 36.53 -7.68
N GLU A 358 39.42 36.84 -8.97
CA GLU A 358 38.32 36.59 -9.92
C GLU A 358 37.96 35.10 -10.05
N ILE A 359 38.95 34.20 -9.96
CA ILE A 359 38.73 32.76 -10.04
C ILE A 359 38.12 32.24 -8.74
N VAL A 360 38.61 32.72 -7.59
CA VAL A 360 38.03 32.40 -6.28
C VAL A 360 36.58 32.87 -6.22
N GLU A 361 36.29 34.08 -6.70
CA GLU A 361 34.94 34.62 -6.80
C GLU A 361 34.05 33.77 -7.72
N THR A 362 34.58 33.33 -8.86
CA THR A 362 33.87 32.43 -9.78
C THR A 362 33.47 31.13 -9.09
N PHE A 363 34.41 30.43 -8.43
CA PHE A 363 34.11 29.19 -7.70
C PHE A 363 33.08 29.41 -6.60
N THR A 364 33.25 30.44 -5.76
CA THR A 364 32.31 30.70 -4.65
C THR A 364 30.91 31.06 -5.14
N THR A 365 30.81 31.83 -6.23
CA THR A 365 29.52 32.24 -6.80
C THR A 365 28.83 31.04 -7.47
N THR A 366 29.55 30.29 -8.31
CA THR A 366 29.01 29.11 -8.99
C THR A 366 28.66 27.99 -8.00
N SER A 367 29.42 27.84 -6.90
CA SER A 367 29.07 26.90 -5.83
C SER A 367 27.74 27.27 -5.17
N ARG A 368 27.54 28.55 -4.81
CA ARG A 368 26.25 29.02 -4.27
C ARG A 368 25.10 28.83 -5.26
N GLU A 369 25.31 29.13 -6.53
CA GLU A 369 24.32 28.87 -7.58
C GLU A 369 23.99 27.36 -7.69
N GLY A 370 24.97 26.48 -7.48
CA GLY A 370 24.78 25.03 -7.43
C GLY A 370 23.93 24.58 -6.23
N GLU A 371 24.19 25.13 -5.05
CA GLU A 371 23.37 24.91 -3.85
C GLU A 371 21.93 25.40 -4.08
N ASP A 372 21.75 26.61 -4.63
CA ASP A 372 20.43 27.16 -4.97
C ASP A 372 19.70 26.30 -6.01
N ARG A 373 20.42 25.75 -6.99
CA ARG A 373 19.87 24.83 -7.97
C ARG A 373 19.39 23.54 -7.31
N LEU A 374 20.17 22.99 -6.39
CA LEU A 374 19.80 21.78 -5.64
C LEU A 374 18.55 22.03 -4.77
N VAL A 375 18.48 23.17 -4.08
CA VAL A 375 17.28 23.62 -3.32
C VAL A 375 16.04 23.63 -4.21
N ASN A 376 16.16 24.20 -5.42
CA ASN A 376 15.05 24.28 -6.38
C ASN A 376 14.64 22.90 -6.92
N MET A 377 15.61 22.04 -7.26
CA MET A 377 15.34 20.70 -7.79
C MET A 377 14.66 19.79 -6.76
N LEU A 378 15.07 19.90 -5.50
CA LEU A 378 14.46 19.16 -4.38
C LEU A 378 13.16 19.81 -3.88
N GLY A 379 12.81 21.00 -4.36
CA GLY A 379 11.62 21.73 -3.94
C GLY A 379 11.66 22.08 -2.44
N LEU A 380 12.82 22.46 -1.93
CA LEU A 380 13.00 22.84 -0.53
C LEU A 380 12.44 24.25 -0.28
N THR A 381 11.90 24.47 0.91
CA THR A 381 11.41 25.80 1.31
C THR A 381 12.58 26.70 1.72
N PRO A 382 12.39 28.03 1.85
CA PRO A 382 13.46 28.93 2.28
C PRO A 382 14.07 28.58 3.65
N ARG A 383 13.31 27.93 4.54
CA ARG A 383 13.82 27.47 5.85
C ARG A 383 14.63 26.17 5.76
N GLU A 384 14.47 25.44 4.68
CA GLU A 384 15.13 24.16 4.42
C GLU A 384 16.35 24.34 3.49
N ALA A 385 16.52 25.51 2.89
CA ALA A 385 17.65 25.84 2.03
C ALA A 385 18.99 25.70 2.77
N ASP A 386 19.02 26.06 4.06
CA ASP A 386 20.20 25.93 4.94
C ASP A 386 20.69 24.48 5.07
N TRP A 387 19.87 23.47 4.72
CA TRP A 387 20.28 22.07 4.77
C TRP A 387 21.23 21.67 3.64
N VAL A 388 21.23 22.45 2.56
CA VAL A 388 22.09 22.22 1.38
C VAL A 388 23.45 22.87 1.55
N THR A 389 23.58 23.83 2.46
CA THR A 389 24.81 24.60 2.67
C THR A 389 25.98 23.72 3.05
N GLY A 390 27.08 23.85 2.31
CA GLY A 390 28.32 23.09 2.53
C GLY A 390 28.30 21.68 1.94
N ILE A 391 27.31 21.35 1.10
CA ILE A 391 27.34 20.13 0.28
C ILE A 391 28.45 20.21 -0.77
N ILE A 392 28.73 21.41 -1.28
CA ILE A 392 29.84 21.65 -2.20
C ILE A 392 31.07 22.05 -1.36
N SER A 393 32.22 21.43 -1.63
CA SER A 393 33.45 21.74 -0.91
C SER A 393 33.87 23.20 -1.13
N GLU A 394 34.34 23.85 -0.05
CA GLU A 394 34.98 25.17 -0.16
C GLU A 394 36.39 25.10 -0.79
N GLU A 395 36.92 23.89 -0.97
CA GLU A 395 38.22 23.66 -1.59
C GLU A 395 38.13 23.79 -3.11
N ILE A 396 38.95 24.69 -3.66
CA ILE A 396 38.99 24.96 -5.10
C ILE A 396 39.72 23.83 -5.81
N SER A 397 38.96 22.95 -6.47
CA SER A 397 39.45 21.75 -7.17
C SER A 397 38.63 21.50 -8.44
N LEU A 398 39.25 20.81 -9.42
CA LEU A 398 38.59 20.34 -10.63
C LEU A 398 38.92 18.85 -10.85
N PRO A 399 37.92 17.95 -10.83
CA PRO A 399 36.48 18.21 -10.69
C PRO A 399 36.09 18.75 -9.30
N VAL A 400 34.98 19.48 -9.23
CA VAL A 400 34.45 20.02 -7.98
C VAL A 400 34.10 18.87 -7.05
N GLN A 401 34.65 18.90 -5.83
CA GLN A 401 34.38 17.90 -4.82
C GLN A 401 33.09 18.20 -4.08
N MET A 402 32.18 17.23 -4.08
CA MET A 402 31.00 17.23 -3.22
C MET A 402 31.36 16.58 -1.89
N VAL A 403 30.83 17.10 -0.78
CA VAL A 403 31.11 16.60 0.58
C VAL A 403 30.20 15.40 0.88
N PRO A 404 30.70 14.15 0.88
CA PRO A 404 29.84 12.97 0.94
C PRO A 404 29.06 12.85 2.25
N THR A 405 29.67 13.31 3.36
CA THR A 405 29.00 13.33 4.68
C THR A 405 27.78 14.24 4.67
N ARG A 406 27.86 15.43 4.05
CA ARG A 406 26.75 16.37 3.93
C ARG A 406 25.66 15.87 2.98
N ILE A 407 26.04 15.19 1.90
CA ILE A 407 25.07 14.52 1.00
C ILE A 407 24.27 13.48 1.78
N ASN A 408 24.95 12.60 2.54
CA ASN A 408 24.28 11.57 3.33
C ASN A 408 23.39 12.18 4.41
N GLU A 409 23.86 13.21 5.12
CA GLU A 409 23.06 13.94 6.12
C GLU A 409 21.77 14.53 5.52
N LEU A 410 21.86 15.15 4.34
CA LEU A 410 20.69 15.69 3.65
C LEU A 410 19.74 14.59 3.19
N GLU A 411 20.27 13.51 2.61
CA GLU A 411 19.47 12.36 2.16
C GLU A 411 18.69 11.73 3.33
N ASP A 412 19.40 11.44 4.43
CA ASP A 412 18.82 10.86 5.64
C ASP A 412 17.76 11.77 6.24
N ARG A 413 18.02 13.09 6.27
CA ARG A 413 17.04 14.06 6.76
C ARG A 413 15.76 14.06 5.93
N LEU A 414 15.87 14.02 4.60
CA LEU A 414 14.72 13.97 3.71
C LEU A 414 13.95 12.65 3.86
N ARG A 415 14.65 11.52 3.99
CA ARG A 415 14.04 10.20 4.24
C ARG A 415 13.27 10.18 5.56
N ARG A 416 13.87 10.69 6.65
CA ARG A 416 13.24 10.78 7.97
C ARG A 416 11.97 11.63 7.97
N LEU A 417 12.03 12.83 7.37
CA LEU A 417 10.87 13.72 7.26
C LEU A 417 9.75 13.10 6.41
N PHE A 418 10.11 12.39 5.34
CA PHE A 418 9.15 11.65 4.54
C PHE A 418 8.50 10.52 5.34
N ALA A 419 9.30 9.70 6.02
CA ALA A 419 8.85 8.54 6.79
C ALA A 419 7.94 8.95 7.96
N GLU A 420 8.31 9.99 8.72
CA GLU A 420 7.49 10.53 9.80
C GLU A 420 6.13 11.03 9.30
N LYS A 421 6.14 11.87 8.26
CA LYS A 421 4.89 12.44 7.72
C LYS A 421 4.01 11.36 7.13
N GLN A 422 4.60 10.39 6.42
CA GLN A 422 3.88 9.24 5.90
C GLN A 422 3.24 8.44 7.03
N PHE A 423 4.01 8.10 8.06
CA PHE A 423 3.52 7.35 9.22
C PHE A 423 2.36 8.07 9.91
N ARG A 424 2.47 9.37 10.19
CA ARG A 424 1.40 10.15 10.82
C ARG A 424 0.12 10.17 9.99
N MET A 425 0.23 10.24 8.66
CA MET A 425 -0.94 10.20 7.77
C MET A 425 -1.58 8.81 7.76
N ILE A 426 -0.77 7.75 7.63
CA ILE A 426 -1.25 6.36 7.65
C ILE A 426 -1.94 6.06 8.99
N LYS A 427 -1.35 6.46 10.12
CA LYS A 427 -1.91 6.29 11.46
C LYS A 427 -3.28 6.96 11.62
N LYS A 428 -3.51 8.13 11.02
CA LYS A 428 -4.81 8.82 11.06
C LYS A 428 -5.90 8.10 10.27
N ILE A 429 -5.55 7.40 9.19
CA ILE A 429 -6.49 6.71 8.31
C ILE A 429 -6.79 5.30 8.84
N ALA A 430 -5.84 4.67 9.51
CA ALA A 430 -5.92 3.28 10.00
C ALA A 430 -6.77 3.08 11.27
N VAL A 431 -7.60 4.06 11.65
CA VAL A 431 -8.37 4.11 12.92
C VAL A 431 -9.61 3.23 12.90
#